data_AF-A0A1B6H8X6-F1
#
_entry.id   AF-A0A1B6H8X6-F1
#
_cell.length_a   1.000
_cell.length_b   1.000
_cell.length_c   1.000
_cell.angle_alpha   90.00
_cell.angle_beta   90.00
_cell.angle_gamma   90.00
#
_symmetry.space_group_name_H-M   'P 1'
#
loop_
_entity.id
_entity.type
_entity.pdbx_description
1 polymer ?
#
loop_
_entity_poly.entity_id
_entity_poly.type
_entity_poly.pdbx_seq_one_letter_code
_entity_poly.pdbx_strand_id
1 'polypeptide(L)'
;SAKVKINLAAMMIGDGWMDPVSQIDYASYFYQTGFIDDTARDVYKCYQDKFVQQVAEQNWADATVTCDAFVGTLYNRYVGSNVWVYNYLPRPFQESQNWEKFIQTREIRKALHVGNL
;
A
#
# COMPACT_ATOMS: atom_id res chain seq x y z
N SER A 1 13.49 27.89 21.13
CA SER A 1 12.86 26.83 21.96
C SER A 1 11.37 26.77 21.62
N ALA A 2 10.80 25.60 21.28
CA ALA A 2 9.35 25.47 21.04
C ALA A 2 8.54 25.77 22.32
N LYS A 3 7.43 26.51 22.17
CA LYS A 3 6.52 26.90 23.27
C LYS A 3 5.80 25.70 23.89
N VAL A 4 5.47 24.69 23.08
CA VAL A 4 4.93 23.41 23.53
C VAL A 4 6.06 22.38 23.51
N LYS A 5 6.20 21.64 24.60
CA LYS A 5 7.15 20.54 24.73
C LYS A 5 6.38 19.23 24.64
N ILE A 6 6.61 18.46 23.59
CA ILE A 6 6.04 17.12 23.42
C ILE A 6 7.17 16.13 23.69
N ASN A 7 6.96 15.22 24.64
CA ASN A 7 7.88 14.13 24.93
C ASN A 7 7.47 12.88 24.15
N LEU A 8 7.91 12.77 22.90
CA LEU A 8 7.64 11.59 22.06
C LEU A 8 8.47 10.40 22.57
N ALA A 9 7.82 9.43 23.22
CA ALA A 9 8.49 8.28 23.80
C ALA A 9 8.73 7.13 22.80
N ALA A 10 7.78 6.90 21.87
CA ALA A 10 7.84 5.84 20.88
C ALA A 10 6.91 6.12 19.69
N MET A 11 7.13 5.41 18.59
CA MET A 11 6.28 5.40 17.40
C MET A 11 6.11 3.95 16.93
N MET A 12 4.87 3.54 16.65
CA MET A 12 4.54 2.19 16.17
C MET A 12 4.06 2.28 14.72
N ILE A 13 4.68 1.50 13.83
CA ILE A 13 4.35 1.48 12.40
C ILE A 13 4.15 0.00 12.01
N GLY A 14 2.92 -0.38 11.70
CA GLY A 14 2.58 -1.71 11.15
C GLY A 14 2.48 -1.64 9.63
N ASP A 15 3.01 -2.65 8.94
CA ASP A 15 3.01 -2.80 7.47
C ASP A 15 3.39 -1.51 6.71
N GLY A 16 4.36 -0.76 7.25
CA GLY A 16 4.72 0.57 6.76
C GLY A 16 5.49 0.55 5.46
N TRP A 17 5.19 1.52 4.59
CA TRP A 17 5.99 1.85 3.41
C TRP A 17 6.94 3.02 3.74
N MET A 18 8.21 2.72 3.99
CA MET A 18 9.17 3.65 4.61
C MET A 18 10.51 3.73 3.87
N ASP A 19 11.02 2.61 3.38
CA ASP A 19 12.22 2.53 2.54
C ASP A 19 11.84 1.88 1.21
N PRO A 20 11.28 2.66 0.27
CA PRO A 20 10.71 2.10 -0.95
C PRO A 20 11.77 1.40 -1.82
N VAL A 21 13.03 1.83 -1.79
CA VAL A 21 14.09 1.21 -2.60
C VAL A 21 14.37 -0.21 -2.12
N SER A 22 14.43 -0.42 -0.79
CA SER A 22 14.61 -1.76 -0.23
C SER A 22 13.31 -2.59 -0.25
N GLN A 23 12.15 -1.95 -0.12
CA GLN A 23 10.87 -2.64 0.02
C GLN A 23 10.20 -3.00 -1.32
N ILE A 24 10.65 -2.47 -2.46
CA ILE A 24 10.05 -2.77 -3.78
C ILE A 24 10.36 -4.19 -4.30
N ASP A 25 10.91 -5.10 -3.48
CA ASP A 25 11.35 -6.44 -3.92
C ASP A 25 10.21 -7.45 -4.27
N TYR A 26 9.17 -6.98 -4.96
CA TYR A 26 8.02 -7.75 -5.45
C TYR A 26 8.39 -8.88 -6.43
N ALA A 27 9.45 -8.74 -7.23
CA ALA A 27 9.92 -9.80 -8.13
C ALA A 27 10.30 -11.06 -7.34
N SER A 28 11.18 -10.93 -6.35
CA SER A 28 11.60 -12.06 -5.51
C SER A 28 10.44 -12.54 -4.66
N TYR A 29 9.71 -11.61 -4.03
CA TYR A 29 8.62 -11.94 -3.12
C TYR A 29 7.53 -12.78 -3.78
N PHE A 30 6.99 -12.33 -4.93
CA PHE A 30 5.94 -13.07 -5.63
C PHE A 30 6.43 -14.37 -6.26
N TYR A 31 7.68 -14.42 -6.71
CA TYR A 31 8.25 -15.64 -7.24
C TYR A 31 8.43 -16.71 -6.14
N GLN A 32 9.00 -16.33 -5.00
CA GLN A 32 9.25 -17.25 -3.88
C GLN A 32 7.96 -17.77 -3.23
N THR A 33 6.89 -16.97 -3.27
CA THR A 33 5.57 -17.36 -2.78
C THR A 33 4.75 -18.13 -3.82
N GLY A 34 5.26 -18.29 -5.05
CA GLY A 34 4.62 -19.07 -6.11
C GLY A 34 3.49 -18.34 -6.84
N PHE A 35 3.35 -17.02 -6.68
CA PHE A 35 2.32 -16.23 -7.39
C PHE A 35 2.67 -15.94 -8.84
N ILE A 36 3.96 -15.95 -9.19
CA ILE A 36 4.44 -15.66 -10.54
C ILE A 36 5.52 -16.65 -10.96
N ASP A 37 5.65 -16.88 -12.27
CA ASP A 37 6.72 -17.70 -12.86
C ASP A 37 8.00 -16.90 -13.10
N ASP A 38 9.01 -17.54 -13.69
CA ASP A 38 10.30 -16.95 -14.03
C ASP A 38 10.18 -15.81 -15.04
N THR A 39 9.31 -15.97 -16.05
CA THR A 39 9.07 -14.94 -17.07
C THR A 39 8.49 -13.68 -16.45
N ALA A 40 7.47 -13.81 -15.59
CA ALA A 40 6.87 -12.70 -14.88
C ALA A 40 7.84 -12.08 -13.86
N ARG A 41 8.63 -12.89 -13.15
CA ARG A 41 9.67 -12.39 -12.23
C ARG A 41 10.64 -11.45 -12.95
N ASP A 42 11.09 -11.80 -14.14
CA ASP A 42 12.04 -10.98 -14.90
C ASP A 42 11.42 -9.65 -15.35
N VAL A 43 10.12 -9.65 -15.69
CA VAL A 43 9.36 -8.41 -15.95
C VAL A 43 9.29 -7.54 -14.70
N TYR A 44 8.93 -8.12 -13.55
CA TYR A 44 8.91 -7.41 -12.27
C TYR A 44 10.29 -6.83 -11.93
N LYS A 45 11.37 -7.59 -12.15
CA LYS A 45 12.74 -7.14 -11.89
C LYS A 45 13.12 -5.93 -12.74
N CYS A 46 12.75 -5.91 -14.02
CA CYS A 46 12.93 -4.74 -14.89
C CYS A 46 12.23 -3.49 -14.34
N TYR A 47 10.98 -3.64 -13.85
CA TYR A 47 10.26 -2.53 -13.22
C TYR A 47 10.91 -2.09 -11.91
N GLN A 48 11.51 -3.00 -11.13
CA GLN A 48 12.20 -2.65 -9.89
C GLN A 48 13.43 -1.81 -10.17
N ASP A 49 14.27 -2.27 -11.09
CA ASP A 49 15.51 -1.58 -11.43
C ASP A 49 15.18 -0.18 -12.00
N LYS A 50 14.12 -0.08 -12.82
CA LYS A 50 13.60 1.20 -13.30
C LYS A 50 13.13 2.10 -12.14
N PHE A 51 12.36 1.56 -11.20
CA PHE A 51 11.89 2.32 -10.04
C PHE A 51 13.06 2.85 -9.20
N VAL A 52 14.04 1.99 -8.90
CA VAL A 52 15.23 2.36 -8.12
C VAL A 52 16.02 3.45 -8.83
N GLN A 53 16.19 3.34 -10.15
CA GLN A 53 16.84 4.39 -10.95
C GLN A 53 16.06 5.71 -10.87
N GLN A 54 14.74 5.70 -11.08
CA GLN A 54 13.90 6.90 -11.04
C GLN A 54 13.93 7.58 -9.67
N VAL A 55 13.94 6.80 -8.58
CA VAL A 55 14.09 7.31 -7.22
C VAL A 55 15.47 7.95 -7.02
N ALA A 56 16.54 7.31 -7.52
CA ALA A 56 17.90 7.87 -7.44
C ALA A 56 18.02 9.19 -8.23
N GLU A 57 17.32 9.31 -9.34
CA GLU A 57 17.23 10.52 -10.17
C GLU A 57 16.25 11.57 -9.61
N GLN A 58 15.55 11.27 -8.52
CA GLN A 58 14.48 12.10 -7.94
C GLN A 58 13.32 12.40 -8.91
N ASN A 59 13.10 11.52 -9.90
CA ASN A 59 11.98 11.59 -10.82
C ASN A 59 10.72 10.96 -10.17
N TRP A 60 10.14 11.67 -9.21
CA TRP A 60 9.05 11.17 -8.37
C TRP A 60 7.77 10.84 -9.13
N ALA A 61 7.47 11.60 -10.19
CA ALA A 61 6.28 11.38 -10.99
C ALA A 61 6.35 10.01 -11.68
N ASP A 62 7.44 9.75 -12.39
CA ASP A 62 7.58 8.47 -13.08
C ASP A 62 7.86 7.31 -12.10
N ALA A 63 8.55 7.56 -10.99
CA ALA A 63 8.73 6.57 -9.93
C ALA A 63 7.37 6.14 -9.35
N THR A 64 6.44 7.07 -9.13
CA THR A 64 5.09 6.76 -8.66
C THR A 64 4.35 5.87 -9.66
N VAL A 65 4.37 6.23 -10.94
CA VAL A 65 3.73 5.43 -12.01
C VAL A 65 4.33 4.02 -12.08
N THR A 66 5.65 3.88 -11.99
CA THR A 66 6.31 2.58 -11.97
C THR A 66 5.94 1.78 -10.70
N CYS A 67 5.87 2.44 -9.54
CA CYS A 67 5.48 1.82 -8.26
C CYS A 67 4.03 1.29 -8.30
N ASP A 68 3.09 2.08 -8.83
CA ASP A 68 1.68 1.71 -8.92
C ASP A 68 1.46 0.47 -9.80
N ALA A 69 2.34 0.22 -10.76
CA ALA A 69 2.25 -0.95 -11.64
C ALA A 69 2.42 -2.28 -10.88
N PHE A 70 3.21 -2.31 -9.80
CA PHE A 70 3.54 -3.54 -9.06
C PHE A 70 2.34 -4.24 -8.43
N VAL A 71 1.41 -3.45 -7.87
CA VAL A 71 0.15 -3.90 -7.25
C VAL A 71 -1.07 -3.56 -8.11
N GLY A 72 -0.84 -2.99 -9.30
CA GLY A 72 -1.86 -2.61 -10.28
C GLY A 72 -1.78 -3.48 -11.53
N THR A 73 -1.25 -2.91 -12.62
CA THR A 73 -1.29 -3.54 -13.95
C THR A 73 -0.49 -4.85 -14.04
N LEU A 74 0.70 -4.92 -13.42
CA LEU A 74 1.49 -6.16 -13.38
C LEU A 74 0.79 -7.21 -12.51
N TYR A 75 0.28 -6.79 -11.35
CA TYR A 75 -0.38 -7.69 -10.41
C TYR A 75 -1.61 -8.34 -11.03
N ASN A 76 -2.48 -7.54 -11.65
CA ASN A 76 -3.67 -8.03 -12.33
C ASN A 76 -3.33 -8.98 -13.48
N ARG A 77 -2.21 -8.76 -14.17
CA ARG A 77 -1.78 -9.58 -15.31
C ARG A 77 -1.19 -10.92 -14.88
N TYR A 78 -0.32 -10.92 -13.86
CA TYR A 78 0.49 -12.09 -13.52
C TYR A 78 -0.01 -12.85 -12.29
N VAL A 79 -0.59 -12.15 -11.30
CA VAL A 79 -1.15 -12.78 -10.08
C VAL A 79 -2.65 -12.99 -10.23
N GLY A 80 -3.35 -12.03 -10.82
CA GLY A 80 -4.79 -12.06 -11.07
C GLY A 80 -5.60 -11.18 -10.12
N SER A 81 -6.66 -10.58 -10.66
CA SER A 81 -7.50 -9.59 -9.96
C SER A 81 -8.34 -10.15 -8.80
N ASN A 82 -8.41 -11.47 -8.66
CA ASN A 82 -9.13 -12.13 -7.57
C ASN A 82 -8.29 -12.34 -6.31
N VAL A 83 -6.97 -12.12 -6.38
CA VAL A 83 -6.08 -12.19 -5.22
C VAL A 83 -6.00 -10.81 -4.60
N TRP A 84 -6.22 -10.70 -3.29
CA TRP A 84 -6.28 -9.40 -2.64
C TRP A 84 -4.90 -8.96 -2.16
N VAL A 85 -4.44 -7.77 -2.58
CA VAL A 85 -3.09 -7.28 -2.30
C VAL A 85 -2.76 -7.12 -0.82
N TYR A 86 -3.76 -6.89 0.04
CA TYR A 86 -3.58 -6.75 1.50
C TYR A 86 -3.65 -8.07 2.27
N ASN A 87 -4.18 -9.13 1.66
CA ASN A 87 -4.19 -10.47 2.25
C ASN A 87 -4.44 -11.52 1.16
N TYR A 88 -3.43 -12.35 0.89
CA TYR A 88 -3.49 -13.35 -0.19
C TYR A 88 -4.30 -14.60 0.17
N LEU A 89 -4.72 -14.75 1.42
CA LEU A 89 -5.58 -15.86 1.81
C LEU A 89 -6.99 -15.68 1.21
N PRO A 90 -7.68 -16.78 0.86
CA PRO A 90 -9.07 -16.72 0.43
C PRO A 90 -9.90 -15.93 1.44
N ARG A 91 -10.66 -14.94 0.97
CA ARG A 91 -11.50 -14.15 1.87
C ARG A 91 -12.59 -15.04 2.47
N PRO A 92 -12.67 -15.15 3.81
CA PRO A 92 -13.91 -15.60 4.42
C PRO A 92 -15.01 -14.58 4.12
N PHE A 93 -16.26 -15.02 4.13
CA PHE A 93 -17.39 -14.09 4.11
C PHE A 93 -17.22 -13.05 5.22
N GLN A 94 -17.19 -11.77 4.86
CA GLN A 94 -17.17 -10.67 5.79
C GLN A 94 -18.43 -9.84 5.59
N GLU A 95 -19.13 -9.55 6.67
CA GLU A 95 -20.22 -8.59 6.63
C GLU A 95 -19.70 -7.22 6.18
N SER A 96 -20.44 -6.59 5.27
CA SER A 96 -20.09 -5.26 4.79
C SER A 96 -20.06 -4.29 5.96
N GLN A 97 -18.90 -3.69 6.19
CA GLN A 97 -18.74 -2.67 7.21
C GLN A 97 -19.52 -1.41 6.80
N ASN A 98 -20.35 -0.86 7.68
CA ASN A 98 -21.17 0.32 7.40
C ASN A 98 -20.63 1.60 8.05
N TRP A 99 -19.34 1.65 8.38
CA TRP A 99 -18.70 2.74 9.11
C TRP A 99 -18.93 4.11 8.46
N GLU A 100 -18.89 4.20 7.14
CA GLU A 100 -19.17 5.43 6.41
C GLU A 100 -20.60 5.94 6.65
N LYS A 101 -21.60 5.05 6.68
CA LYS A 101 -22.97 5.44 7.00
C LYS A 101 -23.09 5.82 8.46
N PHE A 102 -22.49 5.03 9.36
CA PHE A 102 -22.51 5.24 10.79
C PHE A 102 -21.92 6.60 11.19
N ILE A 103 -20.72 6.94 10.70
CA ILE A 103 -20.02 8.18 11.03
C ILE A 103 -20.76 9.41 10.51
N GLN A 104 -21.62 9.26 9.51
CA GLN A 104 -22.40 10.36 8.91
C GLN A 104 -23.75 10.60 9.60
N THR A 105 -24.17 9.75 10.53
CA THR A 105 -25.42 9.96 11.29
C THR A 105 -25.35 11.25 12.10
N ARG A 106 -26.51 11.91 12.30
CA ARG A 106 -26.57 13.18 13.04
C ARG A 106 -26.10 13.00 14.47
N GLU A 107 -26.50 11.90 15.10
CA GLU A 107 -26.17 11.54 16.47
C GLU A 107 -24.65 11.43 16.64
N ILE A 108 -23.98 10.67 15.76
CA ILE A 108 -22.52 10.47 15.84
C ILE A 108 -21.76 11.73 15.48
N ARG A 109 -22.15 12.45 14.42
CA ARG A 109 -21.50 13.72 14.06
C ARG A 109 -21.65 14.77 15.16
N LYS A 110 -22.81 14.85 15.82
CA LYS A 110 -23.02 15.73 16.96
C LYS A 110 -22.15 15.33 18.16
N ALA A 111 -22.07 14.04 18.47
CA ALA A 111 -21.22 13.53 19.54
C ALA A 111 -19.72 13.77 19.30
N LEU A 112 -19.28 13.76 18.04
CA LEU A 112 -17.91 14.08 17.64
C LEU A 112 -17.66 15.58 17.42
N HIS A 113 -18.68 16.42 17.60
CA HIS A 113 -18.62 17.87 17.33
C HIS A 113 -18.24 18.24 15.88
N VAL A 114 -18.69 17.44 14.90
CA VAL A 114 -18.39 17.63 13.47
C VAL A 114 -19.55 18.32 12.75
N GLY A 115 -19.28 19.47 12.11
CA GLY A 115 -20.20 20.14 11.19
C GLY A 115 -21.28 21.02 11.85
N ASN A 116 -21.09 21.43 13.10
CA ASN A 116 -21.91 22.43 13.81
C ASN A 116 -23.41 22.06 13.91
N LEU A 117 -23.71 20.87 14.44
CA LEU A 117 -25.05 20.23 14.55
C LEU A 117 -25.67 20.24 15.95
#